data_AF-A0A966TUC3-F1
#
_entry.id   AF-A0A966TUC3-F1
#
_cell.length_a   1.000
_cell.length_b   1.000
_cell.length_c   1.000
_cell.angle_alpha   90.00
_cell.angle_beta   90.00
_cell.angle_gamma   90.00
#
_symmetry.space_group_name_H-M   'P 1'
#
loop_
_entity.id
_entity.type
_entity.pdbx_description
1 polymer ?
#
loop_
_entity_poly.entity_id
_entity_poly.type
_entity_poly.pdbx_seq_one_letter_code
_entity_poly.pdbx_strand_id
1 'polypeptide(L)' 'MSYIAPIKDMLFNMQHLAQIDQIANMPGFEDAGLETAQAVLEECARFNQDVVAPLNWESDKNPSFWKDGH' A
#
# COMPACT_ATOMS: atom_id res chain seq x y z
N MET A 1 18.91 1.07 -3.05
CA MET A 1 18.17 1.80 -2.00
C MET A 1 17.05 0.90 -1.53
N SER A 2 16.85 0.75 -0.23
CA SER A 2 15.69 0.05 0.32
C SER A 2 14.51 1.01 0.39
N TYR A 3 13.38 0.65 -0.23
CA TYR A 3 12.11 1.33 0.00
C TYR A 3 11.65 1.08 1.45
N ILE A 4 11.08 2.09 2.11
CA ILE A 4 10.47 1.95 3.44
C ILE A 4 9.16 2.73 3.41
N ALA A 5 8.03 2.04 3.60
CA ALA A 5 6.73 2.67 3.61
C ALA A 5 6.54 3.53 4.88
N PRO A 6 6.01 4.76 4.78
CA PRO A 6 5.80 5.66 5.91
C PRO A 6 4.52 5.33 6.69
N ILE A 7 4.36 4.09 7.17
CA ILE A 7 3.13 3.57 7.79
C ILE A 7 2.61 4.47 8.91
N LYS A 8 3.51 4.97 9.78
CA LYS A 8 3.12 5.83 10.91
C LYS A 8 2.41 7.11 10.45
N ASP A 9 2.89 7.72 9.38
CA ASP A 9 2.30 8.94 8.82
C ASP A 9 0.95 8.64 8.14
N MET A 10 0.88 7.51 7.42
CA MET A 10 -0.37 7.06 6.80
C MET A 10 -1.46 6.79 7.84
N LEU A 11 -1.14 6.08 8.93
CA LEU A 11 -2.07 5.83 10.03
C LEU A 11 -2.47 7.10 10.77
N PHE A 12 -1.52 8.00 11.01
CA PHE A 12 -1.81 9.31 11.58
C PHE A 12 -2.85 10.06 10.74
N ASN A 13 -2.68 10.10 9.42
CA ASN A 13 -3.62 10.75 8.51
C ASN A 13 -4.98 10.04 8.49
N MET A 14 -5.01 8.71 8.47
CA MET A 14 -6.27 7.94 8.51
C MET A 14 -7.04 8.17 9.82
N GLN A 15 -6.35 8.21 10.95
CA GLN A 15 -6.96 8.41 12.25
C GLN A 15 -7.43 9.86 12.45
N HIS A 16 -6.59 10.85 12.14
CA HIS A 16 -6.83 12.23 12.53
C HIS A 16 -7.41 13.12 11.43
N LEU A 17 -7.14 12.82 10.16
CA LEU A 17 -7.66 13.61 9.04
C LEU A 17 -8.89 12.95 8.43
N ALA A 18 -8.82 11.64 8.14
CA ALA A 18 -9.92 10.89 7.53
C ALA A 18 -10.97 10.41 8.54
N GLN A 19 -10.64 10.41 9.84
CA GLN A 19 -11.52 9.96 10.92
C GLN A 19 -12.08 8.56 10.63
N ILE A 20 -11.18 7.60 10.38
CA ILE A 20 -11.52 6.24 9.91
C ILE A 20 -12.57 5.52 10.77
N ASP A 21 -12.64 5.81 12.08
CA ASP A 21 -13.68 5.27 12.96
C ASP A 21 -15.10 5.70 12.55
N GLN A 22 -15.27 6.90 11.98
CA GLN A 22 -16.55 7.34 11.44
C GLN A 22 -16.91 6.59 10.16
N ILE A 23 -15.92 6.27 9.33
CA ILE A 23 -16.10 5.44 8.13
C ILE A 23 -16.56 4.04 8.54
N ALA A 24 -15.99 3.48 9.59
CA ALA A 24 -16.37 2.15 10.09
C ALA A 24 -17.82 2.06 10.59
N ASN A 25 -18.48 3.19 10.86
CA ASN A 25 -19.90 3.23 11.22
C ASN A 25 -20.84 3.22 10.00
N MET A 26 -20.32 3.30 8.78
CA MET A 26 -21.12 3.27 7.56
C MET A 26 -21.49 1.82 7.18
N PRO A 27 -22.70 1.58 6.67
CA PRO A 27 -23.10 0.24 6.23
C PRO A 27 -22.12 -0.34 5.20
N GLY A 28 -21.58 -1.53 5.48
CA GLY A 28 -20.62 -2.23 4.63
C GLY A 28 -19.14 -1.88 4.88
N PHE A 29 -18.85 -1.05 5.88
CA PHE A 29 -17.49 -0.66 6.28
C PHE A 29 -17.13 -1.06 7.71
N GLU A 30 -17.93 -1.91 8.34
CA GLU A 30 -17.82 -2.24 9.77
C GLU A 30 -16.43 -2.74 10.16
N ASP A 31 -15.76 -3.47 9.27
CA ASP A 31 -14.40 -4.00 9.48
C ASP A 31 -13.29 -3.05 9.00
N ALA A 32 -13.63 -1.90 8.41
CA ALA A 32 -12.68 -0.91 7.89
C ALA A 32 -12.20 0.09 8.96
N GLY A 33 -11.94 -0.41 10.17
CA GLY A 33 -11.41 0.38 11.30
C GLY A 33 -9.88 0.52 11.27
N LEU A 34 -9.36 1.29 12.24
CA LEU A 34 -7.92 1.61 12.32
C LEU A 34 -7.03 0.37 12.50
N GLU A 35 -7.49 -0.64 13.24
CA GLU A 35 -6.76 -1.90 13.44
C GLU A 35 -6.58 -2.66 12.12
N THR A 36 -7.67 -2.85 11.37
CA THR A 36 -7.62 -3.48 10.05
C THR A 36 -6.74 -2.69 9.09
N ALA A 37 -6.85 -1.35 9.10
CA ALA A 37 -6.01 -0.48 8.28
C ALA A 37 -4.51 -0.65 8.61
N GLN A 38 -4.15 -0.73 9.89
CA GLN A 38 -2.77 -0.99 10.32
C GLN A 38 -2.26 -2.33 9.79
N ALA A 39 -3.00 -3.42 10.01
CA ALA A 39 -2.59 -4.75 9.55
C ALA A 39 -2.39 -4.79 8.03
N VAL A 40 -3.31 -4.20 7.26
CA VAL A 40 -3.21 -4.13 5.80
C VAL A 40 -2.00 -3.31 5.37
N LEU A 41 -1.76 -2.15 5.99
CA LEU A 41 -0.61 -1.29 5.64
C LEU A 41 0.73 -1.96 5.99
N GLU A 42 0.83 -2.69 7.09
CA GLU A 42 2.03 -3.43 7.47
C GLU A 42 2.36 -4.54 6.46
N GLU A 43 1.38 -5.34 6.07
CA GLU A 43 1.59 -6.38 5.05
C GLU A 43 1.86 -5.80 3.66
N CYS A 44 1.18 -4.70 3.30
CA CYS A 44 1.46 -4.00 2.05
C CYS A 44 2.88 -3.43 2.05
N ALA A 45 3.34 -2.86 3.16
CA ALA A 45 4.71 -2.38 3.28
C ALA A 45 5.70 -3.52 3.08
N ARG A 46 5.54 -4.63 3.81
CA ARG A 46 6.39 -5.82 3.66
C ARG A 46 6.45 -6.31 2.22
N PHE A 47 5.31 -6.46 1.55
CA PHE A 47 5.25 -6.87 0.15
C PHE A 47 5.97 -5.89 -0.78
N ASN A 48 5.74 -4.58 -0.63
CA ASN A 48 6.40 -3.58 -1.47
C ASN A 48 7.91 -3.51 -1.22
N GLN A 49 8.35 -3.75 0.02
CA GLN A 49 9.77 -3.77 0.37
C GLN A 49 10.49 -5.02 -0.14
N ASP A 50 9.89 -6.20 0.06
CA ASP A 50 10.54 -7.48 -0.18
C ASP A 50 10.39 -7.97 -1.63
N VAL A 51 9.30 -7.60 -2.30
CA VAL A 51 8.95 -8.10 -3.64
C VAL A 51 9.03 -7.01 -4.70
N VAL A 52 8.37 -5.86 -4.47
CA VAL A 52 8.23 -4.84 -5.52
C VAL A 52 9.50 -4.00 -5.69
N ALA A 53 10.03 -3.45 -4.60
CA ALA A 53 11.19 -2.55 -4.64
C ALA A 53 12.44 -3.18 -5.27
N PRO A 54 12.77 -4.46 -5.06
CA PRO A 54 13.89 -5.11 -5.75
C PRO A 54 13.75 -5.14 -7.28
N LEU A 55 12.52 -5.19 -7.79
CA LEU A 55 12.25 -5.26 -9.24
C LEU A 55 12.34 -3.89 -9.92
N ASN A 56 12.30 -2.79 -9.16
CA ASN A 56 12.19 -1.43 -9.71
C ASN A 56 13.31 -1.11 -10.71
N TRP A 57 14.58 -1.27 -10.29
CA TRP A 57 15.73 -0.95 -11.14
C TRP A 57 15.92 -1.93 -12.31
N GLU A 58 15.63 -3.21 -12.08
CA GLU A 58 15.76 -4.21 -13.14
C GLU A 58 14.70 -4.04 -14.23
N SER A 59 13.50 -3.59 -13.85
CA SER A 59 12.42 -3.28 -14.79
C SER A 59 12.72 -2.04 -15.62
N ASP A 60 13.36 -1.01 -15.05
CA ASP A 60 13.83 0.17 -15.79
C ASP A 60 14.87 -0.19 -16.86
N LYS A 61 15.76 -1.13 -16.55
CA LYS A 61 16.76 -1.63 -17.50
C LYS A 61 16.18 -2.50 -18.60
N ASN A 62 15.13 -3.27 -18.29
CA ASN A 62 14.52 -4.24 -19.19
C ASN A 62 13.04 -3.89 -19.40
N PRO A 63 12.74 -2.81 -20.14
CA PRO A 63 11.36 -2.40 -20.37
C PRO A 63 10.62 -3.46 -21.19
N SER A 64 9.30 -3.52 -21.00
CA SER A 64 8.42 -4.32 -21.86
C SER A 64 8.56 -3.88 -23.32
N PHE A 65 8.61 -4.84 -24.24
CA PHE A 65 8.54 -4.56 -25.67
C PHE A 65 7.46 -5.44 -26.30
N TRP A 66 6.78 -4.91 -27.30
CA TRP A 66 5.82 -5.64 -28.09
C TRP A 66 6.53 -6.29 -29.27
N LYS A 67 6.24 -7.57 -29.53
CA LYS A 67 6.81 -8.31 -30.67
C LYS A 67 5.69 -9.01 -31.44
N ASP A 68 5.75 -8.93 -32.78
CA ASP A 68 4.86 -9.66 -33.70
C ASP A 68 3.36 -9.34 -33.54
N GLY A 69 3.02 -8.05 -33.41
CA GLY A 69 1.61 -7.60 -33.35
C GLY A 69 0.80 -8.00 -34.57
N HIS A 70 -0.49 -8.21 -34.33
CA HIS A 70 -1.49 -8.27 -35.39
C HIS A 70 -1.97 -6.87 -35.74
#